data_AF-A0A2A4K0Q1-F1
#
_entry.id   AF-A0A2A4K0Q1-F1
#
_cell.length_a   1.000
_cell.length_b   1.000
_cell.length_c   1.000
_cell.angle_alpha   90.00
_cell.angle_beta   90.00
_cell.angle_gamma   90.00
#
_symmetry.space_group_name_H-M   'P 1'
#
loop_
_entity.id
_entity.type
_entity.pdbx_description
1 polymer ?
#
loop_
_entity_poly.entity_id
_entity_poly.type
_entity_poly.pdbx_seq_one_letter_code
_entity_poly.pdbx_strand_id
1 'polypeptide(L)'
;MGRPMLALVIGAGLLATAACAPPGKPSLGWGERTFAIVEVNQAATAYNQLVTKRDAADVSVTWNVWSGDPADKSRVLLNDKEFWSGAGSATSAAFKVKKGGRYQMKVELCNADGCSYSDSTEIVVADTDGSHLPPLDYSIGERNKPFKQTSGKVVGAYFVEWGVYPRKFPVDRVPIPNLTHLLYGFIPICGGDGINDSLKEIEGSFQALQRSCSGREDFKVSIHDPWAALQKPQKGLASWNEPYKGNFGQLMMLKQARPDLKILPSVGGWTLADPFFFFTDKVKRKRFVDSVKDFLETWKFFDGVDIDWEFPGGKGANPDLGSPDDGHIYVELMKELREMLNELSAKTGKKYELTSAISSGWDKIQVVDYKAAQQYMDHIFLMSYDFKGAWSNDTLGHQAALHAPAWNPKETYTTDFGVKFLLAQGVSPKKIVVGVAMYGRGWTGVNGYKDGNPFTGVATGPVKGTWQDGVVDYREIANEIAQGKWEYHYDKVAQAPYVFRKETGDLITYDDARSTIEKAKYVRNNKLGGLFAWEIDADNGDILNAMNMGLGNSA
;
A
#
# COMPACT_ATOMS: atom_id res chain seq x y z
N MET A 1 -57.12 -67.66 75.59
CA MET A 1 -57.47 -67.68 74.16
C MET A 1 -57.37 -66.26 73.64
N GLY A 2 -56.43 -65.98 72.74
CA GLY A 2 -56.25 -64.63 72.16
C GLY A 2 -55.02 -64.62 71.24
N ARG A 3 -55.28 -64.52 69.94
CA ARG A 3 -54.35 -64.59 68.80
C ARG A 3 -53.54 -63.28 68.61
N PRO A 4 -52.50 -63.28 67.76
CA PRO A 4 -51.37 -62.33 67.78
C PRO A 4 -51.56 -61.12 66.86
N MET A 5 -50.72 -60.09 67.01
CA MET A 5 -50.46 -59.12 65.93
C MET A 5 -48.97 -58.75 65.89
N LEU A 6 -48.30 -59.26 64.87
CA LEU A 6 -46.94 -58.91 64.45
C LEU A 6 -47.07 -57.69 63.53
N ALA A 7 -46.52 -56.54 63.92
CA ALA A 7 -46.45 -55.36 63.06
C ALA A 7 -45.20 -55.45 62.17
N LEU A 8 -45.41 -55.63 60.87
CA LEU A 8 -44.38 -55.61 59.84
C LEU A 8 -44.18 -54.15 59.39
N VAL A 9 -43.02 -53.56 59.69
CA VAL A 9 -42.61 -52.26 59.13
C VAL A 9 -41.97 -52.51 57.78
N ILE A 10 -42.66 -52.17 56.69
CA ILE A 10 -42.09 -52.13 55.34
C ILE A 10 -41.46 -50.76 55.14
N GLY A 11 -40.13 -50.68 55.33
CA GLY A 11 -39.34 -49.55 54.86
C GLY A 11 -39.14 -49.68 53.35
N ALA A 12 -39.95 -48.99 52.56
CA ALA A 12 -39.70 -48.83 51.13
C ALA A 12 -38.52 -47.85 50.95
N GLY A 13 -37.31 -48.40 50.78
CA GLY A 13 -36.18 -47.66 50.26
C GLY A 13 -36.47 -47.23 48.83
N LEU A 14 -36.82 -45.97 48.63
CA LEU A 14 -36.77 -45.30 47.33
C LEU A 14 -35.29 -45.22 46.90
N LEU A 15 -34.79 -46.27 46.25
CA LEU A 15 -33.62 -46.17 45.40
C LEU A 15 -34.03 -45.33 44.19
N ALA A 16 -33.89 -44.01 44.30
CA ALA A 16 -33.86 -43.16 43.14
C ALA A 16 -32.67 -43.59 42.29
N THR A 17 -32.93 -44.32 41.21
CA THR A 17 -31.97 -44.47 40.13
C THR A 17 -31.69 -43.06 39.63
N ALA A 18 -30.53 -42.49 40.02
CA ALA A 18 -30.04 -41.28 39.38
C ALA A 18 -29.98 -41.58 37.88
N ALA A 19 -30.87 -40.97 37.10
CA ALA A 19 -30.86 -41.09 35.66
C ALA A 19 -29.60 -40.38 35.19
N CYS A 20 -28.55 -41.17 34.92
CA CYS A 20 -27.31 -40.69 34.35
C CYS A 20 -27.61 -39.95 33.04
N ALA A 21 -27.23 -38.67 32.98
CA ALA A 21 -27.51 -37.78 31.88
C ALA A 21 -26.22 -37.11 31.37
N PRO A 22 -26.19 -36.63 30.11
CA PRO A 22 -25.11 -35.79 29.62
C PRO A 22 -24.89 -34.56 30.53
N PRO A 23 -23.69 -33.96 30.53
CA PRO A 23 -23.40 -32.84 31.42
C PRO A 23 -24.32 -31.65 31.20
N GLY A 24 -24.47 -30.82 32.24
CA GLY A 24 -25.21 -29.55 32.13
C GLY A 24 -24.74 -28.66 30.99
N LYS A 25 -25.67 -27.95 30.31
CA LYS A 25 -25.33 -27.07 29.18
C LYS A 25 -24.40 -25.93 29.65
N PRO A 26 -23.17 -25.81 29.13
CA PRO A 26 -22.30 -24.68 29.47
C PRO A 26 -22.80 -23.37 28.84
N SER A 27 -22.67 -22.27 29.58
CA SER A 27 -22.90 -20.91 29.08
C SER A 27 -21.57 -20.17 29.02
N LEU A 28 -21.22 -19.63 27.86
CA LEU A 28 -20.00 -18.84 27.70
C LEU A 28 -20.09 -17.57 28.56
N GLY A 29 -19.01 -17.24 29.27
CA GLY A 29 -18.86 -16.00 30.00
C GLY A 29 -18.66 -14.81 29.07
N TRP A 30 -18.92 -13.61 29.59
CA TRP A 30 -18.57 -12.35 28.94
C TRP A 30 -17.04 -12.20 28.88
N GLY A 31 -16.53 -11.68 27.77
CA GLY A 31 -15.11 -11.48 27.56
C GLY A 31 -14.79 -10.92 26.18
N GLU A 32 -13.51 -10.68 25.94
CA GLU A 32 -12.99 -10.26 24.64
C GLU A 32 -13.31 -11.32 23.56
N ARG A 33 -13.71 -10.84 22.39
CA ARG A 33 -14.06 -11.67 21.22
C ARG A 33 -13.22 -11.35 20.00
N THR A 34 -12.35 -10.35 20.08
CA THR A 34 -11.46 -9.92 19.01
C THR A 34 -10.04 -10.06 19.52
N PHE A 35 -9.25 -10.86 18.84
CA PHE A 35 -7.84 -11.13 19.15
C PHE A 35 -7.01 -10.80 17.92
N ALA A 36 -5.69 -10.66 18.05
CA ALA A 36 -4.80 -10.39 16.93
C ALA A 36 -3.49 -11.17 17.01
N ILE A 37 -2.99 -11.62 15.86
CA ILE A 37 -1.66 -12.23 15.72
C ILE A 37 -0.58 -11.14 15.71
N VAL A 38 -0.88 -10.02 15.04
CA VAL A 38 -0.08 -8.80 15.08
C VAL A 38 -0.91 -7.74 15.80
N GLU A 39 -0.52 -7.36 17.00
CA GLU A 39 -1.24 -6.36 17.79
C GLU A 39 -0.80 -4.95 17.36
N VAL A 40 -1.76 -4.03 17.28
CA VAL A 40 -1.51 -2.61 17.03
C VAL A 40 -1.97 -1.77 18.21
N ASN A 41 -1.04 -1.03 18.81
CA ASN A 41 -1.37 -0.05 19.84
C ASN A 41 -1.93 1.22 19.20
N GLN A 42 -3.24 1.41 19.34
CA GLN A 42 -4.01 2.51 18.73
C GLN A 42 -3.63 3.90 19.27
N ALA A 43 -2.84 3.99 20.35
CA ALA A 43 -2.38 5.25 20.92
C ALA A 43 -0.88 5.51 20.71
N ALA A 44 -0.13 4.54 20.19
CA ALA A 44 1.31 4.67 20.00
C ALA A 44 1.64 5.56 18.80
N THR A 45 2.73 6.32 18.92
CA THR A 45 3.28 7.14 17.83
C THR A 45 4.61 6.61 17.31
N ALA A 46 5.38 5.88 18.13
CA ALA A 46 6.62 5.23 17.73
C ALA A 46 6.36 3.81 17.19
N TYR A 47 6.96 3.44 16.07
CA TYR A 47 6.74 2.14 15.41
C TYR A 47 7.05 0.95 16.33
N ASN A 48 8.11 1.03 17.14
CA ASN A 48 8.47 -0.03 18.08
C ASN A 48 7.45 -0.23 19.22
N GLN A 49 6.60 0.77 19.49
CA GLN A 49 5.49 0.68 20.46
C GLN A 49 4.14 0.43 19.77
N LEU A 50 4.08 0.68 18.46
CA LEU A 50 2.90 0.55 17.63
C LEU A 50 2.58 -0.91 17.35
N VAL A 51 3.58 -1.74 17.08
CA VAL A 51 3.37 -3.09 16.55
C VAL A 51 4.02 -4.14 17.45
N THR A 52 3.21 -5.12 17.87
CA THR A 52 3.71 -6.32 18.57
C THR A 52 3.38 -7.56 17.74
N LYS A 53 4.41 -8.22 17.21
CA LYS A 53 4.26 -9.46 16.42
C LYS A 53 4.21 -10.68 17.34
N ARG A 54 3.31 -11.61 17.08
CA ARG A 54 3.28 -12.95 17.68
C ARG A 54 3.17 -14.03 16.59
N ASP A 55 3.52 -15.26 16.94
CA ASP A 55 3.31 -16.43 16.06
C ASP A 55 1.85 -16.92 16.05
N ALA A 56 1.05 -16.47 17.02
CA ALA A 56 -0.35 -16.82 17.20
C ALA A 56 -1.04 -15.78 18.09
N ALA A 57 -2.35 -15.65 17.94
CA ALA A 57 -3.17 -14.91 18.89
C ALA A 57 -3.42 -15.76 20.14
N ASP A 58 -3.29 -15.13 21.32
CA ASP A 58 -3.63 -15.75 22.60
C ASP A 58 -5.13 -15.56 22.85
N VAL A 59 -5.91 -16.64 22.73
CA VAL A 59 -7.37 -16.63 22.91
C VAL A 59 -7.71 -17.19 24.27
N SER A 60 -8.64 -16.53 24.97
CA SER A 60 -9.18 -17.00 26.24
C SER A 60 -10.71 -17.04 26.22
N VAL A 61 -11.27 -18.02 26.93
CA VAL A 61 -12.72 -18.16 27.10
C VAL A 61 -13.01 -18.69 28.50
N THR A 62 -14.09 -18.20 29.10
CA THR A 62 -14.65 -18.69 30.36
C THR A 62 -16.06 -19.23 30.12
N TRP A 63 -16.52 -20.12 30.97
CA TRP A 63 -17.89 -20.64 30.95
C TRP A 63 -18.38 -21.04 32.34
N ASN A 64 -19.70 -21.05 32.50
CA ASN A 64 -20.38 -21.51 33.71
C ASN A 64 -21.37 -22.62 33.36
N VAL A 65 -21.62 -23.54 34.30
CA VAL A 65 -22.66 -24.56 34.19
C VAL A 65 -23.60 -24.36 35.38
N TRP A 66 -24.87 -24.09 35.13
CA TRP A 66 -25.84 -23.73 36.19
C TRP A 66 -26.63 -24.91 36.73
N SER A 67 -26.85 -25.95 35.92
CA SER A 67 -27.62 -27.13 36.27
C SER A 67 -27.26 -28.30 35.35
N GLY A 68 -27.30 -29.52 35.89
CA GLY A 68 -27.05 -30.77 35.16
C GLY A 68 -25.87 -31.56 35.75
N ASP A 69 -25.62 -32.74 35.17
CA ASP A 69 -24.57 -33.64 35.64
C ASP A 69 -23.16 -33.06 35.40
N PRO A 70 -22.16 -33.44 36.21
CA PRO A 70 -20.78 -33.00 36.02
C PRO A 70 -20.20 -33.60 34.74
N ALA A 71 -19.27 -32.86 34.14
CA ALA A 71 -18.47 -33.35 33.03
C ALA A 71 -17.19 -34.04 33.53
N ASP A 72 -16.72 -35.01 32.77
CA ASP A 72 -15.38 -35.61 32.94
C ASP A 72 -14.34 -34.88 32.09
N LYS A 73 -14.77 -34.33 30.93
CA LYS A 73 -13.91 -33.66 29.96
C LYS A 73 -14.56 -32.38 29.43
N SER A 74 -13.75 -31.33 29.30
CA SER A 74 -14.11 -30.07 28.65
C SER A 74 -13.30 -29.88 27.38
N ARG A 75 -13.89 -29.29 26.34
CA ARG A 75 -13.20 -28.90 25.10
C ARG A 75 -13.66 -27.54 24.61
N VAL A 76 -12.75 -26.81 23.98
CA VAL A 76 -13.09 -25.62 23.18
C VAL A 76 -12.94 -25.97 21.72
N LEU A 77 -14.01 -25.71 20.97
CA LEU A 77 -14.10 -25.98 19.54
C LEU A 77 -14.22 -24.65 18.79
N LEU A 78 -13.44 -24.50 17.72
CA LEU A 78 -13.58 -23.42 16.74
C LEU A 78 -13.98 -24.03 15.39
N ASN A 79 -15.15 -23.67 14.86
CA ASN A 79 -15.75 -24.29 13.67
C ASN A 79 -15.73 -25.84 13.78
N ASP A 80 -16.19 -26.34 14.93
CA ASP A 80 -16.24 -27.77 15.29
C ASP A 80 -14.89 -28.50 15.39
N LYS A 81 -13.77 -27.79 15.25
CA LYS A 81 -12.43 -28.35 15.44
C LYS A 81 -11.94 -28.07 16.86
N GLU A 82 -11.37 -29.09 17.51
CA GLU A 82 -10.77 -28.95 18.84
C GLU A 82 -9.51 -28.08 18.82
N PHE A 83 -9.48 -27.05 19.68
CA PHE A 83 -8.32 -26.20 19.92
C PHE A 83 -7.78 -26.29 21.35
N TRP A 84 -8.60 -26.79 22.27
CA TRP A 84 -8.22 -27.00 23.66
C TRP A 84 -9.05 -28.13 24.25
N SER A 85 -8.46 -28.92 25.15
CA SER A 85 -9.19 -29.84 26.02
C SER A 85 -8.57 -29.89 27.42
N GLY A 86 -9.40 -30.22 28.40
CA GLY A 86 -9.00 -30.28 29.81
C GLY A 86 -10.02 -31.03 30.66
N ALA A 87 -9.85 -30.95 31.98
CA ALA A 87 -10.75 -31.58 32.94
C ALA A 87 -12.19 -31.04 32.81
N GLY A 88 -13.18 -31.88 33.06
CA GLY A 88 -14.60 -31.47 33.05
C GLY A 88 -14.98 -30.42 34.08
N SER A 89 -14.18 -30.29 35.15
CA SER A 89 -14.32 -29.23 36.16
C SER A 89 -13.75 -27.87 35.73
N ALA A 90 -13.08 -27.79 34.57
CA ALA A 90 -12.56 -26.53 34.07
C ALA A 90 -13.71 -25.54 33.78
N THR A 91 -13.46 -24.27 34.09
CA THR A 91 -14.38 -23.15 33.82
C THR A 91 -13.76 -22.10 32.92
N SER A 92 -12.54 -22.33 32.46
CA SER A 92 -11.82 -21.48 31.53
C SER A 92 -10.80 -22.26 30.70
N ALA A 93 -10.43 -21.68 29.57
CA ALA A 93 -9.38 -22.17 28.70
C ALA A 93 -8.59 -21.00 28.10
N ALA A 94 -7.29 -21.22 27.94
CA ALA A 94 -6.40 -20.35 27.17
C ALA A 94 -5.68 -21.20 26.13
N PHE A 95 -5.67 -20.75 24.88
CA PHE A 95 -5.10 -21.48 23.75
C PHE A 95 -4.67 -20.52 22.65
N LYS A 96 -3.91 -21.05 21.67
CA LYS A 96 -3.31 -20.25 20.60
C LYS A 96 -4.00 -20.50 19.27
N VAL A 97 -4.29 -19.42 18.54
CA VAL A 97 -4.82 -19.49 17.16
C VAL A 97 -3.81 -18.88 16.19
N LYS A 98 -3.26 -19.72 15.30
CA LYS A 98 -2.17 -19.35 14.38
C LYS A 98 -2.63 -18.74 13.06
N LYS A 99 -3.93 -18.80 12.75
CA LYS A 99 -4.48 -18.35 11.47
C LYS A 99 -5.55 -17.30 11.72
N GLY A 100 -5.45 -16.16 11.03
CA GLY A 100 -6.50 -15.15 11.06
C GLY A 100 -7.82 -15.67 10.46
N GLY A 101 -8.93 -15.09 10.89
CA GLY A 101 -10.26 -15.45 10.44
C GLY A 101 -11.35 -15.20 11.47
N ARG A 102 -12.58 -15.54 11.07
CA ARG A 102 -13.75 -15.57 11.94
C ARG A 102 -14.10 -17.01 12.27
N TYR A 103 -14.34 -17.29 13.54
CA TYR A 103 -14.54 -18.64 14.04
C TYR A 103 -15.79 -18.69 14.91
N GLN A 104 -16.64 -19.69 14.67
CA GLN A 104 -17.74 -20.06 15.56
C GLN A 104 -17.17 -20.88 16.71
N MET A 105 -17.04 -20.24 17.87
CA MET A 105 -16.54 -20.87 19.09
C MET A 105 -17.68 -21.52 19.86
N LYS A 106 -17.44 -22.72 20.42
CA LYS A 106 -18.33 -23.36 21.40
C LYS A 106 -17.53 -24.17 22.41
N VAL A 107 -18.10 -24.34 23.60
CA VAL A 107 -17.56 -25.24 24.64
C VAL A 107 -18.36 -26.54 24.60
N GLU A 108 -17.66 -27.67 24.58
CA GLU A 108 -18.22 -29.01 24.70
C GLU A 108 -17.85 -29.59 26.07
N LEU A 109 -18.84 -30.10 26.78
CA LEU A 109 -18.68 -30.82 28.04
C LEU A 109 -19.17 -32.25 27.88
N CYS A 110 -18.34 -33.24 28.18
CA CYS A 110 -18.68 -34.65 28.02
C CYS A 110 -18.46 -35.45 29.30
N ASN A 111 -19.31 -36.47 29.51
CA ASN A 111 -19.13 -37.57 30.46
C ASN A 111 -19.41 -38.91 29.74
N ALA A 112 -19.55 -40.01 30.48
CA ALA A 112 -19.85 -41.32 29.92
C ALA A 112 -21.20 -41.41 29.17
N ASP A 113 -22.16 -40.56 29.53
CA ASP A 113 -23.54 -40.62 29.03
C ASP A 113 -23.77 -39.73 27.80
N GLY A 114 -22.83 -38.82 27.50
CA GLY A 114 -22.84 -38.01 26.30
C GLY A 114 -22.15 -36.67 26.47
N CYS A 115 -22.44 -35.75 25.54
CA CYS A 115 -21.88 -34.40 25.54
C CYS A 115 -22.98 -33.34 25.45
N SER A 116 -22.73 -32.19 26.07
CA SER A 116 -23.53 -30.98 25.92
C SER A 116 -22.67 -29.82 25.38
N TYR A 117 -23.33 -28.85 24.75
CA TYR A 117 -22.68 -27.77 24.02
C TYR A 117 -23.19 -26.42 24.48
N SER A 118 -22.29 -25.44 24.54
CA SER A 118 -22.71 -24.04 24.66
C SER A 118 -23.40 -23.60 23.39
N ASP A 119 -24.15 -22.50 23.48
CA ASP A 119 -24.47 -21.74 22.28
C ASP A 119 -23.16 -21.27 21.62
N SER A 120 -23.16 -21.18 20.29
CA SER A 120 -21.98 -20.74 19.57
C SER A 120 -21.86 -19.22 19.61
N THR A 121 -20.63 -18.71 19.60
CA THR A 121 -20.34 -17.28 19.54
C THR A 121 -19.20 -17.05 18.58
N GLU A 122 -19.34 -16.06 17.69
CA GLU A 122 -18.27 -15.67 16.80
C GLU A 122 -17.13 -15.02 17.59
N ILE A 123 -15.90 -15.45 17.30
CA ILE A 123 -14.68 -14.74 17.65
C ILE A 123 -13.94 -14.34 16.37
N VAL A 124 -13.22 -13.23 16.46
CA VAL A 124 -12.36 -12.69 15.42
C VAL A 124 -10.92 -12.88 15.85
N VAL A 125 -10.11 -13.51 14.99
CA VAL A 125 -8.65 -13.52 15.12
C VAL A 125 -8.09 -12.74 13.96
N ALA A 126 -7.58 -11.55 14.21
CA ALA A 126 -7.04 -10.65 13.21
C ALA A 126 -5.60 -11.01 12.84
N ASP A 127 -5.30 -10.83 11.56
CA ASP A 127 -3.96 -10.94 11.00
C ASP A 127 -3.85 -9.99 9.80
N THR A 128 -2.61 -9.59 9.48
CA THR A 128 -2.33 -8.53 8.50
C THR A 128 -2.47 -8.98 7.05
N ASP A 129 -2.90 -10.21 6.79
CA ASP A 129 -3.35 -10.64 5.48
C ASP A 129 -4.82 -10.24 5.19
N GLY A 130 -5.54 -9.73 6.20
CA GLY A 130 -6.94 -9.33 6.09
C GLY A 130 -7.94 -10.48 6.18
N SER A 131 -7.53 -11.70 6.52
CA SER A 131 -8.38 -12.91 6.55
C SER A 131 -9.60 -12.84 7.48
N HIS A 132 -9.64 -11.87 8.39
CA HIS A 132 -10.74 -11.59 9.31
C HIS A 132 -11.73 -10.52 8.79
N LEU A 133 -11.34 -9.80 7.73
CA LEU A 133 -12.08 -8.68 7.18
C LEU A 133 -12.96 -9.13 6.01
N PRO A 134 -14.11 -8.49 5.80
CA PRO A 134 -14.84 -8.65 4.55
C PRO A 134 -14.06 -7.98 3.40
N PRO A 135 -14.33 -8.37 2.14
CA PRO A 135 -13.92 -7.60 0.96
C PRO A 135 -14.29 -6.12 1.08
N LEU A 136 -13.39 -5.24 0.67
CA LEU A 136 -13.66 -3.80 0.63
C LEU A 136 -14.81 -3.50 -0.32
N ASP A 137 -15.82 -2.80 0.18
CA ASP A 137 -16.85 -2.17 -0.64
C ASP A 137 -16.32 -0.83 -1.18
N TYR A 138 -15.84 -0.84 -2.42
CA TYR A 138 -15.35 0.34 -3.14
C TYR A 138 -16.37 0.82 -4.18
N SER A 139 -16.41 2.12 -4.43
CA SER A 139 -17.24 2.70 -5.50
C SER A 139 -16.38 3.21 -6.64
N ILE A 140 -16.72 2.85 -7.88
CA ILE A 140 -16.14 3.45 -9.08
C ILE A 140 -16.69 4.89 -9.17
N GLY A 141 -15.96 5.85 -8.62
CA GLY A 141 -16.38 7.25 -8.51
C GLY A 141 -16.02 8.09 -9.74
N GLU A 142 -16.58 9.30 -9.80
CA GLU A 142 -16.27 10.32 -10.82
C GLU A 142 -16.51 9.80 -12.25
N ARG A 143 -15.52 9.91 -13.15
CA ARG A 143 -15.62 9.46 -14.55
C ARG A 143 -15.04 8.07 -14.78
N ASN A 144 -14.59 7.39 -13.73
CA ASN A 144 -14.01 6.06 -13.86
C ASN A 144 -15.03 5.08 -14.47
N LYS A 145 -14.56 4.23 -15.38
CA LYS A 145 -15.33 3.13 -15.96
C LYS A 145 -14.68 1.81 -15.56
N PRO A 146 -15.43 0.73 -15.32
CA PRO A 146 -14.83 -0.56 -15.06
C PRO A 146 -14.05 -1.06 -16.29
N PHE A 147 -12.90 -1.69 -16.07
CA PHE A 147 -12.15 -2.41 -17.10
C PHE A 147 -11.74 -3.79 -16.61
N LYS A 148 -11.78 -4.77 -17.51
CA LYS A 148 -11.16 -6.09 -17.32
C LYS A 148 -9.71 -6.03 -17.76
N GLN A 149 -8.80 -6.44 -16.89
CA GLN A 149 -7.35 -6.45 -17.12
C GLN A 149 -6.93 -7.57 -18.09
N THR A 150 -7.23 -7.42 -19.38
CA THR A 150 -7.00 -8.42 -20.43
C THR A 150 -5.72 -8.20 -21.25
N SER A 151 -5.07 -7.04 -21.13
CA SER A 151 -3.90 -6.67 -21.94
C SER A 151 -2.62 -7.43 -21.60
N GLY A 152 -2.54 -8.03 -20.41
CA GLY A 152 -1.30 -8.60 -19.87
C GLY A 152 -0.20 -7.56 -19.61
N LYS A 153 -0.55 -6.26 -19.58
CA LYS A 153 0.35 -5.14 -19.29
C LYS A 153 0.15 -4.67 -17.86
N VAL A 154 1.17 -4.01 -17.31
CA VAL A 154 1.05 -3.28 -16.04
C VAL A 154 0.14 -2.07 -16.21
N VAL A 155 -0.79 -1.89 -15.28
CA VAL A 155 -1.57 -0.67 -15.06
C VAL A 155 -1.41 -0.34 -13.57
N GLY A 156 -0.41 0.49 -13.28
CA GLY A 156 -0.03 0.86 -11.93
C GLY A 156 -0.49 2.27 -11.54
N ALA A 157 -0.64 2.53 -10.25
CA ALA A 157 -0.77 3.90 -9.75
C ALA A 157 -0.21 4.02 -8.33
N TYR A 158 0.35 5.18 -8.00
CA TYR A 158 0.71 5.53 -6.63
C TYR A 158 -0.51 6.03 -5.86
N PHE A 159 -0.66 5.52 -4.65
CA PHE A 159 -1.54 6.03 -3.61
C PHE A 159 -0.69 6.62 -2.50
N VAL A 160 -0.95 7.87 -2.12
CA VAL A 160 -0.18 8.58 -1.10
C VAL A 160 -0.80 8.49 0.29
N GLU A 161 0.03 8.20 1.29
CA GLU A 161 -0.35 8.00 2.70
C GLU A 161 -1.11 9.22 3.24
N TRP A 162 -0.62 10.43 2.93
CA TRP A 162 -1.19 11.69 3.38
C TRP A 162 -2.45 12.11 2.58
N GLY A 163 -2.83 11.37 1.53
CA GLY A 163 -4.01 11.65 0.69
C GLY A 163 -5.33 11.61 1.47
N VAL A 164 -5.34 11.01 2.66
CA VAL A 164 -6.52 10.91 3.52
C VAL A 164 -6.86 12.19 4.29
N TYR A 165 -6.00 13.20 4.24
CA TYR A 165 -6.19 14.48 4.92
C TYR A 165 -6.90 15.51 4.01
N PRO A 166 -6.31 16.62 3.52
CA PRO A 166 -7.08 17.65 2.83
C PRO A 166 -7.57 17.19 1.45
N ARG A 167 -6.86 16.25 0.81
CA ARG A 167 -7.25 15.59 -0.45
C ARG A 167 -8.49 14.71 -0.31
N LYS A 168 -8.80 14.23 0.91
CA LYS A 168 -9.96 13.37 1.23
C LYS A 168 -10.08 12.16 0.29
N PHE A 169 -8.96 11.52 0.02
CA PHE A 169 -8.87 10.36 -0.87
C PHE A 169 -8.40 9.12 -0.09
N PRO A 170 -9.29 8.45 0.68
CA PRO A 170 -9.00 7.15 1.28
C PRO A 170 -8.97 6.03 0.23
N VAL A 171 -8.50 4.85 0.64
CA VAL A 171 -8.32 3.68 -0.25
C VAL A 171 -9.64 3.25 -0.90
N ASP A 172 -10.79 3.42 -0.23
CA ASP A 172 -12.11 3.07 -0.79
C ASP A 172 -12.54 3.92 -2.00
N ARG A 173 -11.84 5.03 -2.28
CA ARG A 173 -12.03 5.86 -3.48
C ARG A 173 -11.15 5.46 -4.66
N VAL A 174 -10.18 4.56 -4.46
CA VAL A 174 -9.30 4.13 -5.54
C VAL A 174 -10.10 3.29 -6.56
N PRO A 175 -9.98 3.49 -7.89
CA PRO A 175 -10.73 2.74 -8.90
C PRO A 175 -10.13 1.34 -9.15
N ILE A 176 -10.08 0.49 -8.12
CA ILE A 176 -9.28 -0.73 -8.11
C ILE A 176 -9.52 -1.74 -9.25
N PRO A 177 -10.74 -1.94 -9.81
CA PRO A 177 -10.94 -2.78 -10.99
C PRO A 177 -9.98 -2.47 -12.15
N ASN A 178 -9.53 -1.22 -12.22
CA ASN A 178 -8.75 -0.69 -13.33
C ASN A 178 -7.24 -0.78 -13.12
N LEU A 179 -6.78 -1.39 -12.03
CA LEU A 179 -5.37 -1.51 -11.68
C LEU A 179 -4.92 -2.97 -11.58
N THR A 180 -3.65 -3.19 -11.96
CA THR A 180 -2.92 -4.42 -11.66
C THR A 180 -1.92 -4.24 -10.51
N HIS A 181 -1.43 -3.01 -10.32
CA HIS A 181 -0.49 -2.65 -9.25
C HIS A 181 -0.94 -1.38 -8.54
N LEU A 182 -0.82 -1.37 -7.21
CA LEU A 182 -1.03 -0.21 -6.36
C LEU A 182 0.24 0.00 -5.53
N LEU A 183 0.87 1.16 -5.70
CA LEU A 183 2.14 1.52 -5.06
C LEU A 183 1.83 2.43 -3.87
N TYR A 184 2.18 2.03 -2.66
CA TYR A 184 1.91 2.80 -1.43
C TYR A 184 3.07 3.75 -1.14
N GLY A 185 2.86 5.03 -1.44
CA GLY A 185 3.79 6.12 -1.19
C GLY A 185 3.56 6.78 0.17
N PHE A 186 4.51 6.84 1.10
CA PHE A 186 5.81 6.18 1.07
C PHE A 186 6.15 5.58 2.42
N ILE A 187 6.94 4.51 2.37
CA ILE A 187 7.55 3.88 3.53
C ILE A 187 8.91 4.55 3.79
N PRO A 188 9.13 5.19 4.95
CA PRO A 188 10.38 5.89 5.24
C PRO A 188 11.47 4.95 5.76
N ILE A 189 12.72 5.41 5.70
CA ILE A 189 13.87 4.79 6.35
C ILE A 189 14.27 5.66 7.56
N CYS A 190 14.36 5.07 8.75
CA CYS A 190 14.71 5.79 9.97
C CYS A 190 16.10 6.43 9.89
N GLY A 191 16.20 7.64 10.44
CA GLY A 191 17.43 8.41 10.51
C GLY A 191 17.16 9.85 10.93
N GLY A 192 18.04 10.40 11.76
CA GLY A 192 17.96 11.78 12.26
C GLY A 192 18.62 12.80 11.32
N ASP A 193 19.21 13.83 11.93
CA ASP A 193 19.98 14.85 11.24
C ASP A 193 21.12 14.23 10.43
N GLY A 194 21.34 14.72 9.20
CA GLY A 194 22.33 14.18 8.27
C GLY A 194 21.89 12.92 7.54
N ILE A 195 20.78 12.28 7.91
CA ILE A 195 20.28 11.05 7.25
C ILE A 195 18.96 11.31 6.50
N ASN A 196 18.10 12.21 7.00
CA ASN A 196 16.82 12.56 6.37
C ASN A 196 16.62 14.09 6.29
N ASP A 197 17.64 14.83 5.88
CA ASP A 197 17.59 16.29 5.89
C ASP A 197 16.59 16.86 4.88
N SER A 198 16.37 16.18 3.75
CA SER A 198 15.33 16.54 2.77
C SER A 198 13.92 16.66 3.35
N LEU A 199 13.60 15.94 4.44
CA LEU A 199 12.28 16.07 5.09
C LEU A 199 12.06 17.43 5.75
N LYS A 200 13.12 18.21 6.00
CA LYS A 200 13.03 19.52 6.64
C LYS A 200 12.44 20.57 5.70
N GLU A 201 12.38 20.29 4.39
CA GLU A 201 11.69 21.14 3.41
C GLU A 201 10.16 21.17 3.62
N ILE A 202 9.60 20.12 4.25
CA ILE A 202 8.17 20.00 4.52
C ILE A 202 7.93 20.20 6.02
N GLU A 203 7.12 21.21 6.37
CA GLU A 203 6.82 21.55 7.75
C GLU A 203 6.29 20.33 8.53
N GLY A 204 6.95 20.01 9.66
CA GLY A 204 6.57 18.93 10.56
C GLY A 204 6.90 17.51 10.08
N SER A 205 7.31 17.33 8.82
CA SER A 205 7.55 16.02 8.21
C SER A 205 8.75 15.30 8.83
N PHE A 206 9.88 15.99 9.00
CA PHE A 206 11.06 15.44 9.68
C PHE A 206 10.73 15.02 11.12
N GLN A 207 10.03 15.88 11.88
CA GLN A 207 9.65 15.58 13.26
C GLN A 207 8.66 14.41 13.36
N ALA A 208 7.78 14.23 12.37
CA ALA A 208 6.90 13.07 12.29
C ALA A 208 7.72 11.77 12.14
N LEU A 209 8.73 11.76 11.28
CA LEU A 209 9.63 10.62 11.15
C LEU A 209 10.40 10.36 12.45
N GLN A 210 10.95 11.40 13.10
CA GLN A 210 11.67 11.23 14.36
C GLN A 210 10.78 10.63 15.47
N ARG A 211 9.50 11.01 15.54
CA ARG A 211 8.54 10.40 16.48
C ARG A 211 8.28 8.94 16.14
N SER A 212 8.03 8.63 14.87
CA SER A 212 7.81 7.26 14.40
C SER A 212 9.03 6.35 14.66
N CYS A 213 10.23 6.87 14.47
CA CYS A 213 11.48 6.14 14.67
C CYS A 213 12.00 6.18 16.12
N SER A 214 11.24 6.70 17.08
CA SER A 214 11.70 6.78 18.47
C SER A 214 12.06 5.39 19.02
N GLY A 215 13.32 5.23 19.45
CA GLY A 215 13.87 3.96 19.94
C GLY A 215 14.10 2.91 18.85
N ARG A 216 13.98 3.27 17.56
CA ARG A 216 14.24 2.41 16.40
C ARG A 216 15.57 2.80 15.77
N GLU A 217 16.37 1.79 15.45
CA GLU A 217 17.70 1.96 14.86
C GLU A 217 17.63 2.60 13.46
N ASP A 218 18.57 3.51 13.16
CA ASP A 218 18.71 4.13 11.84
C ASP A 218 18.92 3.08 10.74
N PHE A 219 18.48 3.41 9.54
CA PHE A 219 18.48 2.55 8.35
C PHE A 219 17.51 1.35 8.42
N LYS A 220 16.56 1.34 9.36
CA LYS A 220 15.40 0.44 9.35
C LYS A 220 14.17 1.14 8.77
N VAL A 221 13.33 0.42 8.02
CA VAL A 221 12.05 0.97 7.55
C VAL A 221 11.09 1.20 8.72
N SER A 222 10.19 2.17 8.59
CA SER A 222 9.12 2.50 9.55
C SER A 222 7.80 2.79 8.81
N ILE A 223 6.87 3.48 9.47
CA ILE A 223 5.68 4.11 8.85
C ILE A 223 5.78 5.60 9.14
N HIS A 224 5.64 6.48 8.16
CA HIS A 224 5.85 7.92 8.37
C HIS A 224 4.74 8.51 9.25
N ASP A 225 3.50 8.18 8.93
CA ASP A 225 2.31 8.56 9.68
C ASP A 225 1.51 7.33 10.15
N PRO A 226 1.83 6.79 11.35
CA PRO A 226 1.08 5.69 11.96
C PRO A 226 -0.42 5.93 12.07
N TRP A 227 -0.84 7.19 12.21
CA TRP A 227 -2.25 7.52 12.33
C TRP A 227 -2.98 7.26 11.02
N ALA A 228 -2.52 7.87 9.92
CA ALA A 228 -3.11 7.64 8.60
C ALA A 228 -3.01 6.17 8.17
N ALA A 229 -1.88 5.51 8.44
CA ALA A 229 -1.66 4.13 8.05
C ALA A 229 -2.55 3.13 8.80
N LEU A 230 -2.70 3.25 10.13
CA LEU A 230 -3.21 2.14 10.95
C LEU A 230 -4.29 2.49 11.98
N GLN A 231 -4.48 3.76 12.33
CA GLN A 231 -5.30 4.16 13.48
C GLN A 231 -6.52 4.99 13.10
N LYS A 232 -6.42 5.79 12.03
CA LYS A 232 -7.50 6.65 11.55
C LYS A 232 -8.71 5.79 11.16
N PRO A 233 -9.90 6.02 11.72
CA PRO A 233 -11.12 5.36 11.26
C PRO A 233 -11.37 5.64 9.77
N GLN A 234 -11.70 4.59 9.02
CA GLN A 234 -12.04 4.64 7.60
C GLN A 234 -13.27 3.78 7.31
N LYS A 235 -13.82 3.87 6.09
CA LYS A 235 -15.00 3.09 5.67
C LYS A 235 -14.72 1.60 5.88
N GLY A 236 -15.63 0.92 6.59
CA GLY A 236 -15.53 -0.50 6.93
C GLY A 236 -14.72 -0.82 8.19
N LEU A 237 -14.03 0.17 8.79
CA LEU A 237 -13.08 -0.02 9.90
C LEU A 237 -13.26 1.05 11.00
N ALA A 238 -14.52 1.39 11.30
CA ALA A 238 -14.86 2.45 12.24
C ALA A 238 -15.06 1.96 13.68
N SER A 239 -15.16 0.65 13.90
CA SER A 239 -15.33 0.06 15.23
C SER A 239 -14.17 0.45 16.15
N TRP A 240 -14.48 0.78 17.41
CA TRP A 240 -13.45 1.23 18.37
C TRP A 240 -12.38 0.15 18.60
N ASN A 241 -12.79 -1.13 18.63
CA ASN A 241 -11.94 -2.31 18.84
C ASN A 241 -11.43 -2.95 17.53
N GLU A 242 -11.52 -2.26 16.40
CA GLU A 242 -10.94 -2.77 15.15
C GLU A 242 -9.40 -2.86 15.28
N PRO A 243 -8.78 -4.04 15.06
CA PRO A 243 -7.33 -4.21 15.23
C PRO A 243 -6.50 -3.39 14.25
N TYR A 244 -6.98 -3.25 13.01
CA TYR A 244 -6.29 -2.50 11.95
C TYR A 244 -7.25 -1.53 11.27
N LYS A 245 -6.94 -0.23 11.32
CA LYS A 245 -7.70 0.84 10.67
C LYS A 245 -6.84 1.49 9.58
N GLY A 246 -7.13 2.75 9.25
CA GLY A 246 -6.33 3.55 8.34
C GLY A 246 -6.21 2.95 6.95
N ASN A 247 -5.17 3.37 6.25
CA ASN A 247 -4.87 2.89 4.90
C ASN A 247 -4.59 1.38 4.89
N PHE A 248 -3.79 0.86 5.82
CA PHE A 248 -3.37 -0.54 5.84
C PHE A 248 -4.55 -1.46 6.07
N GLY A 249 -5.46 -1.14 6.98
CA GLY A 249 -6.68 -1.91 7.16
C GLY A 249 -7.54 -1.95 5.89
N GLN A 250 -7.71 -0.82 5.19
CA GLN A 250 -8.46 -0.82 3.93
C GLN A 250 -7.72 -1.57 2.81
N LEU A 251 -6.38 -1.53 2.77
CA LEU A 251 -5.57 -2.32 1.82
C LEU A 251 -5.70 -3.83 2.10
N MET A 252 -5.82 -4.24 3.37
CA MET A 252 -6.13 -5.62 3.74
C MET A 252 -7.52 -6.03 3.24
N MET A 253 -8.56 -5.22 3.47
CA MET A 253 -9.90 -5.44 2.91
C MET A 253 -9.85 -5.50 1.38
N LEU A 254 -8.99 -4.69 0.77
CA LEU A 254 -8.84 -4.64 -0.67
C LEU A 254 -8.24 -5.93 -1.23
N LYS A 255 -7.26 -6.53 -0.56
CA LYS A 255 -6.74 -7.85 -0.93
C LYS A 255 -7.80 -8.95 -0.84
N GLN A 256 -8.77 -8.82 0.07
CA GLN A 256 -9.92 -9.74 0.11
C GLN A 256 -10.85 -9.56 -1.11
N ALA A 257 -11.01 -8.32 -1.61
CA ALA A 257 -11.80 -8.04 -2.81
C ALA A 257 -11.08 -8.37 -4.12
N ARG A 258 -9.76 -8.17 -4.17
CA ARG A 258 -8.90 -8.34 -5.35
C ARG A 258 -7.59 -9.03 -4.99
N PRO A 259 -7.59 -10.37 -4.80
CA PRO A 259 -6.39 -11.12 -4.46
C PRO A 259 -5.27 -11.04 -5.52
N ASP A 260 -5.65 -10.79 -6.78
CA ASP A 260 -4.75 -10.66 -7.94
C ASP A 260 -3.99 -9.32 -7.99
N LEU A 261 -4.54 -8.26 -7.39
CA LEU A 261 -3.90 -6.94 -7.30
C LEU A 261 -2.56 -7.07 -6.56
N LYS A 262 -1.51 -6.44 -7.09
CA LYS A 262 -0.21 -6.30 -6.42
C LYS A 262 -0.20 -5.00 -5.63
N ILE A 263 -0.01 -5.09 -4.32
CA ILE A 263 0.18 -3.91 -3.47
C ILE A 263 1.63 -3.89 -3.04
N LEU A 264 2.38 -2.85 -3.42
CA LEU A 264 3.80 -2.73 -3.10
C LEU A 264 4.02 -1.53 -2.17
N PRO A 265 4.77 -1.68 -1.07
CA PRO A 265 5.26 -0.56 -0.29
C PRO A 265 6.40 0.10 -1.09
N SER A 266 6.24 1.37 -1.44
CA SER A 266 7.28 2.15 -2.10
C SER A 266 8.14 2.83 -1.03
N VAL A 267 9.43 2.46 -1.00
CA VAL A 267 10.39 2.98 -0.02
C VAL A 267 11.20 4.10 -0.67
N GLY A 268 11.17 5.28 -0.05
CA GLY A 268 11.85 6.46 -0.56
C GLY A 268 10.89 7.49 -1.11
N GLY A 269 11.15 7.96 -2.32
CA GLY A 269 10.53 9.13 -2.93
C GLY A 269 11.34 10.40 -2.68
N TRP A 270 10.96 11.50 -3.34
CA TRP A 270 11.70 12.78 -3.35
C TRP A 270 12.33 13.20 -2.01
N THR A 271 11.56 13.27 -0.92
CA THR A 271 12.05 13.76 0.39
C THR A 271 12.54 12.66 1.35
N LEU A 272 12.45 11.39 0.96
CA LEU A 272 12.76 10.22 1.80
C LEU A 272 13.89 9.36 1.22
N ALA A 273 14.57 9.83 0.17
CA ALA A 273 15.63 9.10 -0.52
C ALA A 273 17.03 9.28 0.11
N ASP A 274 17.25 10.31 0.95
CA ASP A 274 18.54 10.61 1.59
C ASP A 274 19.23 9.37 2.22
N PRO A 275 18.53 8.46 2.93
CA PRO A 275 19.17 7.32 3.58
C PRO A 275 19.84 6.34 2.61
N PHE A 276 19.41 6.26 1.35
CA PHE A 276 20.00 5.37 0.36
C PHE A 276 21.46 5.71 0.04
N PHE A 277 21.84 7.00 0.10
CA PHE A 277 23.21 7.45 -0.18
C PHE A 277 24.23 6.94 0.85
N PHE A 278 23.78 6.38 1.97
CA PHE A 278 24.64 5.78 3.00
C PHE A 278 24.83 4.27 2.82
N PHE A 279 24.25 3.66 1.79
CA PHE A 279 24.32 2.21 1.55
C PHE A 279 25.62 1.73 0.90
N THR A 280 26.58 2.64 0.64
CA THR A 280 27.99 2.28 0.45
C THR A 280 28.52 1.50 1.65
N ASP A 281 28.02 1.81 2.86
CA ASP A 281 28.22 1.00 4.05
C ASP A 281 27.28 -0.23 4.03
N LYS A 282 27.88 -1.40 3.79
CA LYS A 282 27.19 -2.68 3.76
C LYS A 282 26.44 -3.02 5.06
N VAL A 283 26.90 -2.54 6.22
CA VAL A 283 26.20 -2.81 7.50
C VAL A 283 24.86 -2.08 7.52
N LYS A 284 24.83 -0.80 7.09
CA LYS A 284 23.60 -0.02 6.97
C LYS A 284 22.65 -0.61 5.94
N ARG A 285 23.19 -0.98 4.76
CA ARG A 285 22.42 -1.62 3.69
C ARG A 285 21.82 -2.96 4.11
N LYS A 286 22.59 -3.82 4.79
CA LYS A 286 22.09 -5.09 5.32
C LYS A 286 20.98 -4.86 6.35
N ARG A 287 21.16 -3.90 7.27
CA ARG A 287 20.12 -3.56 8.26
C ARG A 287 18.82 -3.12 7.60
N PHE A 288 18.92 -2.35 6.51
CA PHE A 288 17.76 -1.99 5.70
C PHE A 288 17.07 -3.22 5.11
N VAL A 289 17.81 -4.09 4.41
CA VAL A 289 17.25 -5.32 3.79
C VAL A 289 16.59 -6.23 4.84
N ASP A 290 17.23 -6.43 5.99
CA ASP A 290 16.67 -7.20 7.10
C ASP A 290 15.37 -6.57 7.64
N SER A 291 15.34 -5.23 7.71
CA SER A 291 14.15 -4.51 8.16
C SER A 291 13.01 -4.58 7.14
N VAL A 292 13.30 -4.60 5.83
CA VAL A 292 12.28 -4.82 4.78
C VAL A 292 11.70 -6.23 4.89
N LYS A 293 12.54 -7.24 5.13
CA LYS A 293 12.07 -8.62 5.40
C LYS A 293 11.09 -8.67 6.57
N ASP A 294 11.48 -8.08 7.71
CA ASP A 294 10.64 -8.02 8.90
C ASP A 294 9.33 -7.27 8.64
N PHE A 295 9.38 -6.18 7.86
CA PHE A 295 8.21 -5.40 7.47
C PHE A 295 7.22 -6.21 6.62
N LEU A 296 7.69 -6.97 5.62
CA LEU A 296 6.84 -7.82 4.78
C LEU A 296 6.26 -9.02 5.54
N GLU A 297 7.00 -9.58 6.50
CA GLU A 297 6.46 -10.60 7.41
C GLU A 297 5.41 -10.03 8.38
N THR A 298 5.53 -8.75 8.72
CA THR A 298 4.57 -8.04 9.58
C THR A 298 3.31 -7.69 8.83
N TRP A 299 3.42 -7.18 7.61
CA TRP A 299 2.33 -6.62 6.81
C TRP A 299 2.07 -7.50 5.58
N LYS A 300 1.44 -8.66 5.82
CA LYS A 300 1.33 -9.77 4.86
C LYS A 300 0.53 -9.44 3.59
N PHE A 301 -0.28 -8.39 3.62
CA PHE A 301 -1.03 -7.91 2.46
C PHE A 301 -0.13 -7.36 1.34
N PHE A 302 1.09 -6.88 1.65
CA PHE A 302 2.05 -6.41 0.64
C PHE A 302 2.65 -7.57 -0.18
N ASP A 303 2.76 -7.38 -1.49
CA ASP A 303 3.15 -8.37 -2.48
C ASP A 303 4.61 -8.24 -2.96
N GLY A 304 5.43 -7.45 -2.27
CA GLY A 304 6.80 -7.17 -2.70
C GLY A 304 7.35 -5.91 -2.07
N VAL A 305 8.33 -5.28 -2.71
CA VAL A 305 8.83 -3.95 -2.35
C VAL A 305 9.16 -3.18 -3.62
N ASP A 306 8.90 -1.88 -3.59
CA ASP A 306 9.26 -0.93 -4.62
C ASP A 306 10.29 0.05 -4.06
N ILE A 307 11.36 0.31 -4.81
CA ILE A 307 12.48 1.18 -4.38
C ILE A 307 12.48 2.47 -5.18
N ASP A 308 12.23 3.59 -4.51
CA ASP A 308 12.25 4.95 -5.06
C ASP A 308 13.47 5.70 -4.52
N TRP A 309 14.66 5.33 -4.99
CA TRP A 309 15.86 6.11 -4.71
C TRP A 309 15.96 7.26 -5.72
N GLU A 310 15.73 8.48 -5.25
CA GLU A 310 15.80 9.71 -6.04
C GLU A 310 17.02 10.58 -5.68
N PHE A 311 18.16 10.52 -6.37
CA PHE A 311 18.56 9.52 -7.37
C PHE A 311 19.99 9.04 -7.13
N PRO A 312 20.36 7.79 -7.51
CA PRO A 312 21.75 7.37 -7.55
C PRO A 312 22.60 8.38 -8.34
N GLY A 313 23.68 8.90 -7.74
CA GLY A 313 24.52 9.94 -8.33
C GLY A 313 24.11 11.37 -7.97
N GLY A 314 23.07 11.55 -7.15
CA GLY A 314 22.61 12.85 -6.64
C GLY A 314 21.52 13.50 -7.50
N LYS A 315 21.40 14.83 -7.40
CA LYS A 315 20.33 15.64 -8.03
C LYS A 315 18.91 15.29 -7.55
N GLY A 316 18.81 14.73 -6.34
CA GLY A 316 17.55 14.61 -5.60
C GLY A 316 17.23 15.90 -4.84
N ALA A 317 16.36 15.80 -3.83
CA ALA A 317 16.00 16.93 -2.96
C ALA A 317 17.23 17.52 -2.24
N ASN A 318 18.09 16.65 -1.68
CA ASN A 318 19.31 17.08 -1.03
C ASN A 318 20.45 17.33 -2.04
N PRO A 319 20.91 18.59 -2.23
CA PRO A 319 21.98 18.90 -3.17
C PRO A 319 23.36 18.43 -2.71
N ASP A 320 23.53 18.10 -1.43
CA ASP A 320 24.80 17.69 -0.84
C ASP A 320 25.05 16.17 -0.95
N LEU A 321 24.05 15.41 -1.41
CA LEU A 321 24.13 13.95 -1.55
C LEU A 321 24.30 13.52 -3.02
N GLY A 322 25.07 12.45 -3.22
CA GLY A 322 25.32 11.84 -4.52
C GLY A 322 26.77 11.44 -4.73
N SER A 323 26.97 10.24 -5.27
CA SER A 323 28.27 9.70 -5.64
C SER A 323 28.17 8.88 -6.92
N PRO A 324 29.20 8.87 -7.80
CA PRO A 324 29.24 7.94 -8.92
C PRO A 324 29.15 6.46 -8.49
N ASP A 325 29.57 6.13 -7.27
CA ASP A 325 29.50 4.77 -6.73
C ASP A 325 28.07 4.31 -6.43
N ASP A 326 27.13 5.25 -6.27
CA ASP A 326 25.71 4.96 -6.01
C ASP A 326 25.12 4.02 -7.08
N GLY A 327 25.59 4.12 -8.33
CA GLY A 327 25.17 3.25 -9.41
C GLY A 327 25.49 1.77 -9.17
N HIS A 328 26.68 1.49 -8.64
CA HIS A 328 27.09 0.14 -8.25
C HIS A 328 26.31 -0.33 -7.01
N ILE A 329 26.18 0.55 -5.99
CA ILE A 329 25.44 0.25 -4.76
C ILE A 329 23.95 -0.04 -5.04
N TYR A 330 23.34 0.65 -5.99
CA TYR A 330 21.98 0.37 -6.43
C TYR A 330 21.84 -1.08 -6.94
N VAL A 331 22.79 -1.56 -7.75
CA VAL A 331 22.78 -2.95 -8.26
C VAL A 331 22.95 -3.96 -7.12
N GLU A 332 23.85 -3.68 -6.16
CA GLU A 332 24.02 -4.52 -4.97
C GLU A 332 22.74 -4.57 -4.12
N LEU A 333 22.10 -3.42 -3.90
CA LEU A 333 20.85 -3.33 -3.15
C LEU A 333 19.75 -4.15 -3.82
N MET A 334 19.56 -4.03 -5.14
CA MET A 334 18.55 -4.80 -5.86
C MET A 334 18.81 -6.31 -5.78
N LYS A 335 20.09 -6.72 -5.83
CA LYS A 335 20.48 -8.11 -5.65
C LYS A 335 20.11 -8.63 -4.25
N GLU A 336 20.54 -7.93 -3.21
CA GLU A 336 20.31 -8.32 -1.81
C GLU A 336 18.82 -8.37 -1.47
N LEU A 337 18.03 -7.40 -1.97
CA LEU A 337 16.57 -7.42 -1.84
C LEU A 337 15.95 -8.62 -2.57
N ARG A 338 16.37 -8.93 -3.80
CA ARG A 338 15.85 -10.12 -4.51
C ARG A 338 16.18 -11.42 -3.78
N GLU A 339 17.40 -11.57 -3.28
CA GLU A 339 17.79 -12.74 -2.49
C GLU A 339 16.89 -12.88 -1.25
N MET A 340 16.68 -11.79 -0.51
CA MET A 340 15.78 -11.73 0.63
C MET A 340 14.33 -12.11 0.25
N LEU A 341 13.79 -11.58 -0.84
CA LEU A 341 12.43 -11.90 -1.30
C LEU A 341 12.29 -13.35 -1.78
N ASN A 342 13.35 -13.94 -2.34
CA ASN A 342 13.35 -15.36 -2.71
C ASN A 342 13.28 -16.26 -1.48
N GLU A 343 14.02 -15.93 -0.41
CA GLU A 343 13.91 -16.63 0.88
C GLU A 343 12.49 -16.52 1.45
N LEU A 344 11.91 -15.32 1.41
CA LEU A 344 10.55 -15.08 1.90
C LEU A 344 9.50 -15.83 1.06
N SER A 345 9.72 -15.92 -0.24
CA SER A 345 8.87 -16.70 -1.15
C SER A 345 8.93 -18.19 -0.82
N ALA A 346 10.12 -18.74 -0.57
CA ALA A 346 10.29 -20.14 -0.17
C ALA A 346 9.62 -20.44 1.18
N LYS A 347 9.67 -19.49 2.13
CA LYS A 347 9.04 -19.63 3.46
C LYS A 347 7.51 -19.57 3.42
N THR A 348 6.95 -18.66 2.61
CA THR A 348 5.51 -18.33 2.65
C THR A 348 4.69 -18.95 1.52
N GLY A 349 5.34 -19.44 0.46
CA GLY A 349 4.69 -19.88 -0.77
C GLY A 349 4.14 -18.73 -1.63
N LYS A 350 4.28 -17.48 -1.20
CA LYS A 350 3.88 -16.28 -1.93
C LYS A 350 4.99 -15.85 -2.88
N LYS A 351 4.65 -15.43 -4.10
CA LYS A 351 5.60 -14.76 -4.99
C LYS A 351 5.67 -13.27 -4.62
N TYR A 352 6.88 -12.78 -4.32
CA TYR A 352 7.11 -11.36 -4.06
C TYR A 352 7.77 -10.66 -5.27
N GLU A 353 7.28 -9.46 -5.57
CA GLU A 353 7.83 -8.61 -6.61
C GLU A 353 8.91 -7.65 -6.07
N LEU A 354 9.90 -7.35 -6.90
CA LEU A 354 10.86 -6.27 -6.65
C LEU A 354 10.78 -5.29 -7.80
N THR A 355 10.42 -4.05 -7.51
CA THR A 355 10.35 -2.99 -8.51
C THR A 355 11.18 -1.79 -8.07
N SER A 356 11.40 -0.87 -8.99
CA SER A 356 11.96 0.42 -8.66
C SER A 356 11.43 1.48 -9.62
N ALA A 357 11.08 2.64 -9.08
CA ALA A 357 10.87 3.84 -9.85
C ALA A 357 12.19 4.59 -10.03
N ILE A 358 12.43 5.04 -11.26
CA ILE A 358 13.68 5.65 -11.69
C ILE A 358 13.42 6.90 -12.51
N SER A 359 14.36 7.84 -12.49
CA SER A 359 14.30 9.00 -13.38
C SER A 359 14.33 8.59 -14.85
N SER A 360 13.65 9.38 -15.67
CA SER A 360 13.68 9.29 -17.13
C SER A 360 14.77 10.15 -17.80
N GLY A 361 15.51 10.96 -17.02
CA GLY A 361 16.62 11.77 -17.52
C GLY A 361 17.83 10.91 -17.85
N TRP A 362 18.34 11.02 -19.08
CA TRP A 362 19.49 10.23 -19.56
C TRP A 362 20.73 10.38 -18.67
N ASP A 363 20.93 11.57 -18.12
CA ASP A 363 22.06 11.93 -17.28
C ASP A 363 22.06 11.21 -15.92
N LYS A 364 20.87 10.75 -15.49
CA LYS A 364 20.66 9.94 -14.29
C LYS A 364 20.61 8.46 -14.63
N ILE A 365 19.99 8.09 -15.76
CA ILE A 365 19.94 6.69 -16.22
C ILE A 365 21.35 6.14 -16.42
N GLN A 366 22.28 6.92 -16.99
CA GLN A 366 23.65 6.47 -17.25
C GLN A 366 24.47 6.15 -15.98
N VAL A 367 24.05 6.61 -14.81
CA VAL A 367 24.78 6.37 -13.54
C VAL A 367 24.66 4.91 -13.11
N VAL A 368 23.51 4.27 -13.36
CA VAL A 368 23.21 2.91 -12.92
C VAL A 368 23.36 1.94 -14.10
N ASP A 369 23.99 0.80 -13.88
CA ASP A 369 23.95 -0.31 -14.85
C ASP A 369 22.61 -1.06 -14.76
N TYR A 370 21.57 -0.58 -15.46
CA TYR A 370 20.29 -1.28 -15.49
C TYR A 370 20.33 -2.60 -16.27
N LYS A 371 21.35 -2.85 -17.09
CA LYS A 371 21.55 -4.16 -17.70
C LYS A 371 21.85 -5.20 -16.63
N ALA A 372 22.67 -4.84 -15.64
CA ALA A 372 22.95 -5.66 -14.49
C ALA A 372 21.78 -5.67 -13.49
N ALA A 373 21.22 -4.51 -13.14
CA ALA A 373 20.16 -4.41 -12.13
C ALA A 373 18.88 -5.16 -12.53
N GLN A 374 18.51 -5.12 -13.82
CA GLN A 374 17.22 -5.66 -14.26
C GLN A 374 17.04 -7.13 -13.91
N GLN A 375 18.09 -7.94 -13.78
CA GLN A 375 17.94 -9.38 -13.50
C GLN A 375 17.25 -9.65 -12.17
N TYR A 376 17.31 -8.69 -11.24
CA TYR A 376 16.71 -8.77 -9.91
C TYR A 376 15.30 -8.16 -9.84
N MET A 377 14.89 -7.34 -10.81
CA MET A 377 13.63 -6.60 -10.77
C MET A 377 12.56 -7.21 -11.68
N ASP A 378 11.29 -7.18 -11.26
CA ASP A 378 10.14 -7.53 -12.10
C ASP A 378 9.79 -6.38 -13.06
N HIS A 379 9.73 -5.16 -12.54
CA HIS A 379 9.39 -3.93 -13.27
C HIS A 379 10.30 -2.75 -12.90
N ILE A 380 10.48 -1.84 -13.86
CA ILE A 380 11.16 -0.56 -13.75
C ILE A 380 10.12 0.51 -14.10
N PHE A 381 9.69 1.27 -13.11
CA PHE A 381 8.74 2.36 -13.26
C PHE A 381 9.50 3.63 -13.72
N LEU A 382 9.49 3.87 -15.03
CA LEU A 382 10.19 5.01 -15.62
C LEU A 382 9.38 6.29 -15.41
N MET A 383 9.80 7.16 -14.47
CA MET A 383 9.15 8.43 -14.15
C MET A 383 9.30 9.44 -15.29
N SER A 384 8.56 9.22 -16.37
CA SER A 384 8.57 10.03 -17.60
C SER A 384 7.60 11.20 -17.52
N TYR A 385 7.80 11.98 -16.46
CA TYR A 385 7.15 13.23 -16.10
C TYR A 385 8.19 14.08 -15.33
N ASP A 386 7.82 15.28 -14.90
CA ASP A 386 8.72 16.23 -14.22
C ASP A 386 9.94 16.66 -15.05
N PHE A 387 9.81 16.61 -16.38
CA PHE A 387 10.86 17.09 -17.28
C PHE A 387 11.12 18.59 -17.16
N LYS A 388 10.08 19.36 -16.84
CA LYS A 388 10.05 20.82 -16.74
C LYS A 388 9.08 21.24 -15.65
N GLY A 389 9.36 22.34 -14.98
CA GLY A 389 8.50 22.88 -13.93
C GLY A 389 9.00 24.20 -13.36
N ALA A 390 8.26 24.74 -12.38
CA ALA A 390 8.47 26.07 -11.82
C ALA A 390 9.78 26.26 -11.03
N TRP A 391 10.61 25.22 -10.88
CA TRP A 391 11.97 25.35 -10.36
C TRP A 391 12.90 26.14 -11.31
N SER A 392 12.51 26.33 -12.58
CA SER A 392 13.19 27.20 -13.53
C SER A 392 12.17 28.12 -14.22
N ASN A 393 12.43 29.42 -14.17
CA ASN A 393 11.58 30.44 -14.82
C ASN A 393 12.07 30.83 -16.23
N ASP A 394 13.17 30.26 -16.69
CA ASP A 394 13.81 30.54 -17.98
C ASP A 394 13.85 29.33 -18.93
N THR A 395 13.59 28.12 -18.42
CA THR A 395 13.60 26.87 -19.19
C THR A 395 12.22 26.22 -19.16
N LEU A 396 11.28 26.81 -19.89
CA LEU A 396 9.92 26.31 -20.02
C LEU A 396 9.87 25.14 -21.02
N GLY A 397 8.89 24.24 -20.86
CA GLY A 397 8.65 23.16 -21.80
C GLY A 397 7.61 22.18 -21.28
N HIS A 398 7.44 21.06 -21.97
CA HIS A 398 6.47 20.03 -21.58
C HIS A 398 7.00 19.18 -20.42
N GLN A 399 6.19 19.00 -19.37
CA GLN A 399 6.62 18.25 -18.18
C GLN A 399 6.54 16.73 -18.37
N ALA A 400 5.69 16.23 -19.27
CA ALA A 400 5.45 14.80 -19.46
C ALA A 400 5.37 14.35 -20.93
N ALA A 401 6.07 15.05 -21.84
CA ALA A 401 5.99 14.78 -23.28
C ALA A 401 6.54 13.41 -23.71
N LEU A 402 5.87 12.79 -24.69
CA LEU A 402 6.32 11.54 -25.30
C LEU A 402 7.56 11.76 -26.18
N HIS A 403 7.57 12.83 -26.99
CA HIS A 403 8.63 13.16 -27.94
C HIS A 403 9.11 14.60 -27.79
N ALA A 404 10.25 14.92 -28.40
CA ALA A 404 10.77 16.29 -28.43
C ALA A 404 9.83 17.20 -29.26
N PRO A 405 9.52 18.42 -28.78
CA PRO A 405 8.65 19.32 -29.53
C PRO A 405 9.36 19.90 -30.76
N ALA A 406 8.58 20.33 -31.76
CA ALA A 406 9.13 20.83 -33.02
C ALA A 406 10.03 22.08 -32.86
N TRP A 407 9.73 22.92 -31.87
CA TRP A 407 10.49 24.14 -31.56
C TRP A 407 11.80 23.86 -30.80
N ASN A 408 11.95 22.66 -30.22
CA ASN A 408 13.19 22.19 -29.60
C ASN A 408 13.42 20.70 -29.89
N PRO A 409 13.80 20.34 -31.14
CA PRO A 409 13.96 18.95 -31.55
C PRO A 409 15.15 18.23 -30.89
N LYS A 410 15.97 18.96 -30.10
CA LYS A 410 17.11 18.43 -29.35
C LYS A 410 16.77 18.19 -27.87
N GLU A 411 15.52 18.38 -27.46
CA GLU A 411 15.09 18.06 -26.09
C GLU A 411 15.34 16.58 -25.79
N THR A 412 16.07 16.32 -24.72
CA THR A 412 16.46 14.95 -24.31
C THR A 412 15.61 14.46 -23.14
N TYR A 413 14.92 15.35 -22.44
CA TYR A 413 13.99 15.01 -21.37
C TYR A 413 12.61 14.73 -21.98
N THR A 414 12.45 13.52 -22.52
CA THR A 414 11.22 13.00 -23.13
C THR A 414 11.08 11.52 -22.81
N THR A 415 9.85 10.99 -22.83
CA THR A 415 9.61 9.55 -22.62
C THR A 415 10.38 8.70 -23.64
N ASP A 416 10.34 9.06 -24.93
CA ASP A 416 11.00 8.31 -26.00
C ASP A 416 12.51 8.22 -25.80
N PHE A 417 13.16 9.34 -25.43
CA PHE A 417 14.60 9.37 -25.21
C PHE A 417 15.00 8.49 -24.02
N GLY A 418 14.31 8.63 -22.86
CA GLY A 418 14.59 7.82 -21.68
C GLY A 418 14.39 6.33 -21.92
N VAL A 419 13.30 5.94 -22.62
CA VAL A 419 13.07 4.54 -23.01
C VAL A 419 14.17 4.03 -23.93
N LYS A 420 14.51 4.78 -24.98
CA LYS A 420 15.58 4.37 -25.92
C LYS A 420 16.93 4.23 -25.22
N PHE A 421 17.22 5.07 -24.22
CA PHE A 421 18.45 5.00 -23.47
C PHE A 421 18.54 3.70 -22.64
N LEU A 422 17.47 3.32 -21.92
CA LEU A 422 17.39 2.03 -21.21
C LEU A 422 17.51 0.84 -22.17
N LEU A 423 16.82 0.90 -23.31
CA LEU A 423 16.90 -0.14 -24.34
C LEU A 423 18.32 -0.26 -24.90
N ALA A 424 19.01 0.86 -25.13
CA ALA A 424 20.39 0.89 -25.61
C ALA A 424 21.37 0.30 -24.58
N GLN A 425 21.08 0.45 -23.28
CA GLN A 425 21.84 -0.23 -22.23
C GLN A 425 21.57 -1.75 -22.18
N GLY A 426 20.52 -2.24 -22.83
CA GLY A 426 20.14 -3.65 -22.89
C GLY A 426 19.04 -4.05 -21.91
N VAL A 427 18.29 -3.09 -21.37
CA VAL A 427 17.10 -3.38 -20.55
C VAL A 427 16.03 -4.05 -21.40
N SER A 428 15.47 -5.14 -20.90
CA SER A 428 14.38 -5.86 -21.57
C SER A 428 13.13 -4.97 -21.66
N PRO A 429 12.55 -4.73 -22.85
CA PRO A 429 11.38 -3.86 -23.04
C PRO A 429 10.23 -4.13 -22.06
N LYS A 430 9.89 -5.41 -21.84
CA LYS A 430 8.80 -5.83 -20.95
C LYS A 430 8.94 -5.41 -19.48
N LYS A 431 10.13 -4.98 -19.04
CA LYS A 431 10.36 -4.51 -17.67
C LYS A 431 10.10 -3.01 -17.54
N ILE A 432 10.18 -2.24 -18.63
CA ILE A 432 10.01 -0.78 -18.61
C ILE A 432 8.51 -0.47 -18.57
N VAL A 433 8.06 0.23 -17.53
CA VAL A 433 6.68 0.70 -17.36
C VAL A 433 6.70 2.23 -17.45
N VAL A 434 5.96 2.80 -18.39
CA VAL A 434 6.02 4.23 -18.73
C VAL A 434 5.14 5.06 -17.78
N GLY A 435 5.65 6.20 -17.32
CA GLY A 435 4.94 7.09 -16.40
C GLY A 435 3.93 8.02 -17.07
N VAL A 436 2.82 8.24 -16.39
CA VAL A 436 1.73 9.17 -16.74
C VAL A 436 1.49 10.12 -15.56
N ALA A 437 1.46 11.43 -15.81
CA ALA A 437 1.23 12.43 -14.77
C ALA A 437 -0.27 12.73 -14.61
N MET A 438 -0.85 12.42 -13.46
CA MET A 438 -2.22 12.82 -13.09
C MET A 438 -2.28 14.25 -12.54
N TYR A 439 -1.29 15.08 -12.88
CA TYR A 439 -1.15 16.47 -12.49
C TYR A 439 -0.48 17.26 -13.62
N GLY A 440 -0.58 18.58 -13.55
CA GLY A 440 0.17 19.51 -14.38
C GLY A 440 1.22 20.26 -13.57
N ARG A 441 2.32 20.60 -14.24
CA ARG A 441 3.27 21.60 -13.75
C ARG A 441 3.09 22.89 -14.52
N GLY A 442 3.23 24.02 -13.83
CA GLY A 442 2.97 25.30 -14.47
C GLY A 442 3.64 26.51 -13.87
N TRP A 443 3.60 27.56 -14.65
CA TRP A 443 4.19 28.86 -14.39
C TRP A 443 3.13 29.96 -14.48
N THR A 444 3.39 31.10 -13.87
CA THR A 444 2.62 32.33 -14.03
C THR A 444 3.48 33.45 -14.62
N GLY A 445 2.83 34.48 -15.17
CA GLY A 445 3.50 35.64 -15.73
C GLY A 445 4.37 35.33 -16.95
N VAL A 446 4.07 34.27 -17.70
CA VAL A 446 4.81 33.91 -18.91
C VAL A 446 4.70 35.02 -19.95
N ASN A 447 5.85 35.57 -20.33
CA ASN A 447 5.97 36.70 -21.25
C ASN A 447 7.19 36.54 -22.19
N GLY A 448 7.31 37.43 -23.18
CA GLY A 448 8.45 37.45 -24.10
C GLY A 448 8.52 36.26 -25.07
N TYR A 449 7.45 35.46 -25.17
CA TYR A 449 7.39 34.31 -26.06
C TYR A 449 7.27 34.70 -27.54
N LYS A 450 7.78 33.85 -28.43
CA LYS A 450 7.82 34.03 -29.88
C LYS A 450 6.84 33.10 -30.57
N ASP A 451 6.38 33.49 -31.75
CA ASP A 451 5.56 32.67 -32.66
C ASP A 451 4.29 32.07 -32.00
N GLY A 452 3.75 32.75 -30.99
CA GLY A 452 2.58 32.29 -30.24
C GLY A 452 2.83 31.07 -29.34
N ASN A 453 4.08 30.63 -29.18
CA ASN A 453 4.44 29.47 -28.38
C ASN A 453 4.94 29.88 -26.97
N PRO A 454 4.12 29.72 -25.92
CA PRO A 454 4.45 30.21 -24.57
C PRO A 454 5.71 29.55 -23.97
N PHE A 455 6.11 28.36 -24.43
CA PHE A 455 7.32 27.69 -23.95
C PHE A 455 8.63 28.36 -24.39
N THR A 456 8.58 29.31 -25.33
CA THR A 456 9.76 30.08 -25.76
C THR A 456 9.99 31.37 -24.98
N GLY A 457 9.08 31.68 -24.04
CA GLY A 457 9.17 32.85 -23.18
C GLY A 457 9.90 32.56 -21.86
N VAL A 458 9.71 33.47 -20.90
CA VAL A 458 10.16 33.35 -19.52
C VAL A 458 8.99 33.60 -18.57
N ALA A 459 9.04 33.02 -17.37
CA ALA A 459 8.03 33.14 -16.32
C ALA A 459 8.47 34.05 -15.18
N THR A 460 7.54 34.46 -14.33
CA THR A 460 7.85 35.21 -13.09
C THR A 460 7.75 34.35 -11.83
N GLY A 461 7.19 33.14 -11.92
CA GLY A 461 7.06 32.23 -10.78
C GLY A 461 6.16 31.03 -11.08
N PRO A 462 5.89 30.20 -10.05
CA PRO A 462 4.97 29.08 -10.16
C PRO A 462 3.53 29.54 -10.40
N VAL A 463 2.76 28.76 -11.17
CA VAL A 463 1.30 28.92 -11.18
C VAL A 463 0.75 28.59 -9.79
N LYS A 464 -0.37 29.22 -9.40
CA LYS A 464 -1.07 28.80 -8.18
C LYS A 464 -1.48 27.33 -8.30
N GLY A 465 -1.07 26.53 -7.31
CA GLY A 465 -1.34 25.10 -7.31
C GLY A 465 -2.63 24.70 -6.60
N THR A 466 -3.01 23.42 -6.73
CA THR A 466 -4.15 22.84 -5.98
C THR A 466 -3.78 22.66 -4.51
N TRP A 467 -2.60 22.10 -4.26
CA TRP A 467 -2.06 21.83 -2.91
C TRP A 467 -0.71 22.50 -2.65
N GLN A 468 0.10 22.62 -3.71
CA GLN A 468 1.43 23.23 -3.68
C GLN A 468 1.61 24.06 -4.96
N ASP A 469 2.10 25.29 -4.81
CA ASP A 469 2.38 26.16 -5.96
C ASP A 469 3.28 25.48 -7.00
N GLY A 470 2.92 25.65 -8.27
CA GLY A 470 3.59 25.05 -9.42
C GLY A 470 3.04 23.69 -9.82
N VAL A 471 2.12 23.10 -9.03
CA VAL A 471 1.50 21.78 -9.29
C VAL A 471 -0.03 21.88 -9.19
N VAL A 472 -0.73 21.46 -10.24
CA VAL A 472 -2.20 21.49 -10.31
C VAL A 472 -2.73 20.09 -10.60
N ASP A 473 -3.69 19.61 -9.83
CA ASP A 473 -4.27 18.28 -10.07
C ASP A 473 -4.98 18.23 -11.43
N TYR A 474 -4.91 17.09 -12.11
CA TYR A 474 -5.60 16.92 -13.40
C TYR A 474 -7.10 17.19 -13.29
N ARG A 475 -7.75 16.76 -12.20
CA ARG A 475 -9.18 17.04 -11.93
C ARG A 475 -9.50 18.53 -11.99
N GLU A 476 -8.61 19.39 -11.49
CA GLU A 476 -8.81 20.85 -11.49
C GLU A 476 -8.61 21.41 -12.89
N ILE A 477 -7.53 21.02 -13.57
CA ILE A 477 -7.27 21.40 -14.98
C ILE A 477 -8.48 21.07 -15.86
N ALA A 478 -8.98 19.84 -15.77
CA ALA A 478 -10.13 19.38 -16.57
C ALA A 478 -11.41 20.18 -16.27
N ASN A 479 -11.66 20.50 -15.00
CA ASN A 479 -12.82 21.31 -14.59
C ASN A 479 -12.72 22.76 -15.10
N GLU A 480 -11.53 23.36 -15.02
CA GLU A 480 -11.34 24.73 -15.47
C GLU A 480 -11.39 24.87 -17.00
N ILE A 481 -10.91 23.87 -17.75
CA ILE A 481 -11.10 23.79 -19.22
C ILE A 481 -12.60 23.72 -19.54
N ALA A 482 -13.36 22.86 -18.84
CA ALA A 482 -14.80 22.72 -19.07
C ALA A 482 -15.58 24.01 -18.76
N GLN A 483 -15.05 24.87 -17.88
CA GLN A 483 -15.61 26.20 -17.57
C GLN A 483 -15.16 27.30 -18.56
N GLY A 484 -14.35 26.96 -19.58
CA GLY A 484 -13.86 27.92 -20.58
C GLY A 484 -12.79 28.87 -20.05
N LYS A 485 -12.16 28.58 -18.90
CA LYS A 485 -11.15 29.46 -18.31
C LYS A 485 -9.76 29.32 -18.92
N TRP A 486 -9.52 28.28 -19.73
CA TRP A 486 -8.22 27.95 -20.29
C TRP A 486 -8.29 27.78 -21.80
N GLU A 487 -7.29 28.32 -22.51
CA GLU A 487 -7.08 27.97 -23.92
C GLU A 487 -6.33 26.62 -23.96
N TYR A 488 -7.02 25.56 -24.40
CA TYR A 488 -6.42 24.23 -24.56
C TYR A 488 -5.62 24.13 -25.86
N HIS A 489 -4.41 23.58 -25.75
CA HIS A 489 -3.52 23.29 -26.87
C HIS A 489 -3.00 21.87 -26.78
N TYR A 490 -2.67 21.29 -27.95
CA TYR A 490 -2.04 19.98 -28.03
C TYR A 490 -0.90 19.99 -29.05
N ASP A 491 0.33 19.82 -28.56
CA ASP A 491 1.50 19.62 -29.42
C ASP A 491 1.45 18.21 -30.02
N LYS A 492 1.13 18.13 -31.32
CA LYS A 492 1.04 16.86 -32.07
C LYS A 492 2.39 16.21 -32.32
N VAL A 493 3.49 16.93 -32.23
CA VAL A 493 4.84 16.37 -32.41
C VAL A 493 5.29 15.76 -31.09
N ALA A 494 5.17 16.50 -29.99
CA ALA A 494 5.53 16.05 -28.66
C ALA A 494 4.54 15.03 -28.06
N GLN A 495 3.31 14.98 -28.60
CA GLN A 495 2.14 14.29 -28.02
C GLN A 495 1.88 14.75 -26.57
N ALA A 496 1.82 16.08 -26.38
CA ALA A 496 1.71 16.68 -25.06
C ALA A 496 0.68 17.82 -25.04
N PRO A 497 -0.30 17.81 -24.13
CA PRO A 497 -1.21 18.92 -23.94
C PRO A 497 -0.60 20.01 -23.06
N TYR A 498 -1.13 21.21 -23.24
CA TYR A 498 -0.93 22.32 -22.31
C TYR A 498 -2.14 23.26 -22.36
N VAL A 499 -2.29 24.05 -21.31
CA VAL A 499 -3.24 25.15 -21.26
C VAL A 499 -2.52 26.46 -21.03
N PHE A 500 -3.03 27.54 -21.62
CA PHE A 500 -2.46 28.87 -21.48
C PHE A 500 -3.54 29.93 -21.25
N ARG A 501 -3.31 30.87 -20.33
CA ARG A 501 -4.10 32.10 -20.13
C ARG A 501 -3.24 33.29 -20.52
N LYS A 502 -3.59 33.94 -21.62
CA LYS A 502 -2.80 35.06 -22.17
C LYS A 502 -2.80 36.28 -21.25
N GLU A 503 -3.90 36.49 -20.53
CA GLU A 503 -4.13 37.65 -19.69
C GLU A 503 -3.22 37.66 -18.45
N THR A 504 -3.00 36.49 -17.85
CA THR A 504 -2.16 36.30 -16.66
C THR A 504 -0.79 35.73 -16.97
N GLY A 505 -0.61 35.18 -18.18
CA GLY A 505 0.57 34.40 -18.53
C GLY A 505 0.64 33.07 -17.79
N ASP A 506 -0.48 32.52 -17.31
CA ASP A 506 -0.46 31.20 -16.69
C ASP A 506 -0.32 30.12 -17.75
N LEU A 507 0.64 29.21 -17.57
CA LEU A 507 0.94 28.11 -18.47
C LEU A 507 1.01 26.82 -17.66
N ILE A 508 0.21 25.81 -18.01
CA ILE A 508 0.27 24.49 -17.37
C ILE A 508 0.44 23.42 -18.44
N THR A 509 1.42 22.52 -18.26
CA THR A 509 1.63 21.33 -19.09
C THR A 509 1.41 20.07 -18.25
N TYR A 510 0.81 19.04 -18.82
CA TYR A 510 0.26 17.89 -18.10
C TYR A 510 0.09 16.69 -19.04
N ASP A 511 -0.44 15.57 -18.55
CA ASP A 511 -1.02 14.51 -19.40
C ASP A 511 -2.55 14.61 -19.42
N ASP A 512 -3.16 14.40 -20.58
CA ASP A 512 -4.60 14.24 -20.72
C ASP A 512 -4.94 12.84 -21.27
N ALA A 513 -6.23 12.55 -21.46
CA ALA A 513 -6.66 11.29 -22.03
C ALA A 513 -6.03 10.99 -23.41
N ARG A 514 -5.74 12.03 -24.21
CA ARG A 514 -5.16 11.87 -25.54
C ARG A 514 -3.66 11.54 -25.47
N SER A 515 -2.85 12.30 -24.73
CA SER A 515 -1.42 11.97 -24.57
C SER A 515 -1.24 10.61 -23.89
N THR A 516 -2.10 10.29 -22.93
CA THR A 516 -2.11 8.97 -22.27
C THR A 516 -2.37 7.83 -23.25
N ILE A 517 -3.34 7.98 -24.18
CA ILE A 517 -3.57 6.99 -25.24
C ILE A 517 -2.34 6.85 -26.15
N GLU A 518 -1.66 7.95 -26.49
CA GLU A 518 -0.45 7.89 -27.31
C GLU A 518 0.72 7.22 -26.60
N LYS A 519 0.91 7.48 -25.29
CA LYS A 519 1.87 6.73 -24.45
C LYS A 519 1.53 5.24 -24.43
N ALA A 520 0.26 4.88 -24.32
CA ALA A 520 -0.17 3.49 -24.35
C ALA A 520 0.08 2.79 -25.70
N LYS A 521 -0.16 3.50 -26.82
CA LYS A 521 0.21 3.02 -28.17
C LYS A 521 1.72 2.84 -28.29
N TYR A 522 2.50 3.80 -27.80
CA TYR A 522 3.96 3.72 -27.76
C TYR A 522 4.43 2.49 -26.98
N VAL A 523 3.84 2.23 -25.80
CA VAL A 523 4.09 1.03 -24.99
C VAL A 523 3.83 -0.26 -25.77
N ARG A 524 2.70 -0.35 -26.48
CA ARG A 524 2.38 -1.53 -27.29
C ARG A 524 3.34 -1.72 -28.47
N ASN A 525 3.62 -0.64 -29.21
CA ASN A 525 4.49 -0.66 -30.39
C ASN A 525 5.94 -1.04 -30.03
N ASN A 526 6.42 -0.60 -28.86
CA ASN A 526 7.77 -0.90 -28.38
C ASN A 526 7.82 -2.12 -27.45
N LYS A 527 6.72 -2.87 -27.30
CA LYS A 527 6.62 -4.08 -26.45
C LYS A 527 7.02 -3.83 -24.99
N LEU A 528 6.74 -2.63 -24.48
CA LEU A 528 7.05 -2.23 -23.10
C LEU A 528 6.11 -2.90 -22.08
N GLY A 529 6.45 -2.86 -20.80
CA GLY A 529 5.75 -3.55 -19.72
C GLY A 529 4.34 -3.02 -19.41
N GLY A 530 4.09 -1.72 -19.57
CA GLY A 530 2.79 -1.12 -19.27
C GLY A 530 2.86 0.38 -19.00
N LEU A 531 1.87 0.88 -18.27
CA LEU A 531 1.81 2.25 -17.76
C LEU A 531 1.67 2.26 -16.23
N PHE A 532 2.23 3.28 -15.60
CA PHE A 532 1.93 3.63 -14.20
C PHE A 532 1.68 5.13 -14.07
N ALA A 533 0.97 5.54 -13.02
CA ALA A 533 0.61 6.94 -12.82
C ALA A 533 0.96 7.49 -11.42
N TRP A 534 1.28 8.78 -11.38
CA TRP A 534 1.43 9.58 -10.18
C TRP A 534 0.50 10.81 -10.25
N GLU A 535 -0.35 11.11 -9.27
CA GLU A 535 -0.84 10.27 -8.17
C GLU A 535 -2.35 10.03 -8.32
N ILE A 536 -2.83 8.88 -7.85
CA ILE A 536 -4.17 8.36 -8.18
C ILE A 536 -5.32 9.27 -7.71
N ASP A 537 -5.10 10.06 -6.66
CA ASP A 537 -6.10 10.97 -6.12
C ASP A 537 -6.31 12.23 -6.97
N ALA A 538 -5.36 12.57 -7.83
CA ALA A 538 -5.44 13.76 -8.67
C ALA A 538 -6.24 13.55 -9.98
N ASP A 539 -6.52 12.31 -10.36
CA ASP A 539 -7.34 11.96 -11.52
C ASP A 539 -8.84 12.07 -11.22
N ASN A 540 -9.63 12.42 -12.25
CA ASN A 540 -11.09 12.37 -12.23
C ASN A 540 -11.64 11.09 -12.89
N GLY A 541 -10.75 10.23 -13.40
CA GLY A 541 -11.02 8.98 -14.11
C GLY A 541 -10.66 9.02 -15.60
N ASP A 542 -10.48 10.19 -16.21
CA ASP A 542 -10.18 10.29 -17.64
C ASP A 542 -8.81 9.69 -17.98
N ILE A 543 -7.80 9.93 -17.15
CA ILE A 543 -6.44 9.41 -17.38
C ILE A 543 -6.41 7.89 -17.15
N LEU A 544 -6.94 7.38 -16.03
CA LEU A 544 -6.92 5.95 -15.77
C LEU A 544 -7.74 5.15 -16.80
N ASN A 545 -8.87 5.70 -17.26
CA ASN A 545 -9.63 5.12 -18.36
C ASN A 545 -8.77 5.08 -19.64
N ALA A 546 -8.08 6.18 -19.97
CA ALA A 546 -7.22 6.26 -21.15
C ALA A 546 -6.03 5.28 -21.09
N MET A 547 -5.43 5.06 -19.91
CA MET A 547 -4.39 4.05 -19.71
C MET A 547 -4.93 2.66 -20.08
N ASN A 548 -6.10 2.28 -19.51
CA ASN A 548 -6.72 0.98 -19.75
C ASN A 548 -7.12 0.79 -21.22
N MET A 549 -7.84 1.74 -21.80
CA MET A 549 -8.25 1.72 -23.21
C MET A 549 -7.05 1.64 -24.14
N GLY A 550 -6.05 2.48 -23.91
CA GLY A 550 -4.87 2.57 -24.75
C GLY A 550 -4.01 1.31 -24.74
N LEU A 551 -3.98 0.58 -23.61
CA LEU A 551 -3.27 -0.70 -23.48
C LEU A 551 -4.07 -1.90 -24.02
N GLY A 552 -5.36 -1.73 -24.31
CA GLY A 552 -6.23 -2.77 -24.87
C GLY A 552 -6.96 -3.61 -23.81
N ASN A 553 -7.20 -3.06 -22.62
CA ASN A 553 -8.14 -3.65 -21.66
C ASN A 553 -9.58 -3.43 -22.13
N SER A 554 -10.46 -4.39 -21.81
CA SER A 554 -11.87 -4.35 -22.24
C SER A 554 -12.73 -3.61 -21.20
N ALA A 555 -13.55 -2.65 -21.64
CA ALA A 555 -14.52 -1.97 -20.78
C ALA A 555 -15.72 -2.87 -20.44
#